data_AF-A0A453NI62-F1
#
_entry.id   AF-A0A453NI62-F1
#
_cell.length_a   1.000
_cell.length_b   1.000
_cell.length_c   1.000
_cell.angle_alpha   90.00
_cell.angle_beta   90.00
_cell.angle_gamma   90.00
#
_symmetry.space_group_name_H-M   'P 1'
#
loop_
_entity.id
_entity.type
_entity.pdbx_description
1 polymer ?
#
loop_
_entity_poly.entity_id
_entity_poly.type
_entity_poly.pdbx_seq_one_letter_code
_entity_poly.pdbx_strand_id
1 'polypeptide(L)'
;SSAMAPPLSSWPWASLGIYKYFLLGPLVWKVAQEWAEQGGAPLGSRWLHLLLLFSARGLTYQFWFSYSNMLFLTRRRRVVPDGVDFRQVDHEWDWDNFLVLQTLIGAALVNGPLPLPGLEDLRVWDPRGLGIALLLHVGLSEPVFYWAHRALHGAPLFGQYHAGHHSTPVTQPLTGTYVTYAVRGSEAWLQAGSQPQSRAELRPTQPNQTAPVAKKKKRQSMCARAAWSPVFFL
;
A
#
# COMPACT_ATOMS: atom_id res chain seq x y z
N SER A 1 17.88 -15.25 22.48
CA SER A 1 16.43 -15.11 22.65
C SER A 1 15.82 -14.86 21.29
N SER A 2 14.86 -15.68 20.86
CA SER A 2 14.14 -15.43 19.60
C SER A 2 13.29 -14.18 19.79
N ALA A 3 13.65 -13.08 19.15
CA ALA A 3 12.84 -11.88 19.17
C ALA A 3 11.46 -12.21 18.55
N MET A 4 10.39 -12.09 19.34
CA MET A 4 9.03 -12.22 18.82
C MET A 4 8.80 -11.12 17.78
N ALA A 5 8.23 -11.49 16.63
CA ALA A 5 7.87 -10.53 15.61
C ALA A 5 6.86 -9.51 16.18
N PRO A 6 6.98 -8.21 15.84
CA PRO A 6 6.02 -7.21 16.28
C PRO A 6 4.58 -7.60 15.88
N PRO A 7 3.55 -7.29 16.69
CA PRO A 7 2.16 -7.57 16.31
C PRO A 7 1.81 -6.87 14.99
N LEU A 8 1.00 -7.50 14.13
CA LEU A 8 0.64 -6.94 12.81
C LEU A 8 1.83 -6.67 11.87
N SER A 9 3.00 -7.26 12.16
CA SER A 9 4.11 -7.32 11.21
C SER A 9 3.91 -8.38 10.13
N SER A 10 2.74 -9.01 10.02
CA SER A 10 2.38 -9.84 8.87
C SER A 10 0.92 -9.70 8.52
N TRP A 11 0.60 -9.94 7.24
CA TRP A 11 -0.78 -10.00 6.79
C TRP A 11 -1.47 -11.22 7.41
N PRO A 12 -2.75 -11.12 7.83
CA PRO A 12 -3.46 -12.25 8.42
C PRO A 12 -3.50 -13.50 7.51
N TRP A 13 -3.40 -13.29 6.19
CA TRP A 13 -3.39 -14.31 5.16
C TRP A 13 -2.02 -14.50 4.50
N ALA A 14 -0.92 -14.09 5.15
CA ALA A 14 0.43 -14.26 4.60
C ALA A 14 0.73 -15.72 4.23
N SER A 15 0.22 -16.68 5.02
CA SER A 15 0.34 -18.12 4.76
C SER A 15 -0.34 -18.60 3.48
N LEU A 16 -1.30 -17.84 2.93
CA LEU A 16 -1.98 -18.19 1.68
C LEU A 16 -1.14 -17.86 0.45
N GLY A 17 -0.17 -16.94 0.55
CA GLY A 17 0.59 -16.46 -0.60
C GLY A 17 -0.33 -16.01 -1.74
N ILE A 18 -0.17 -16.60 -2.92
CA ILE A 18 -1.00 -16.30 -4.10
C ILE A 18 -2.47 -16.70 -3.93
N TYR A 19 -2.80 -17.61 -3.01
CA TYR A 19 -4.17 -18.07 -2.76
C TYR A 19 -5.03 -17.08 -1.98
N LYS A 20 -4.48 -15.93 -1.56
CA LYS A 20 -5.22 -14.86 -0.88
C LYS A 20 -6.47 -14.38 -1.63
N TYR A 21 -6.52 -14.52 -2.95
CA TYR A 21 -7.70 -14.15 -3.73
C TYR A 21 -8.94 -15.02 -3.43
N PHE A 22 -8.77 -16.21 -2.85
CA PHE A 22 -9.91 -17.00 -2.35
C PHE A 22 -10.69 -16.29 -1.24
N LEU A 23 -10.08 -15.32 -0.54
CA LEU A 23 -10.79 -14.46 0.41
C LEU A 23 -11.90 -13.63 -0.26
N LEU A 24 -11.78 -13.37 -1.57
CA LEU A 24 -12.81 -12.70 -2.36
C LEU A 24 -13.88 -13.66 -2.89
N GLY A 25 -13.68 -14.97 -2.73
CA GLY A 25 -14.59 -16.04 -3.18
C GLY A 25 -16.05 -15.85 -2.73
N PRO A 26 -16.33 -15.53 -1.45
CA PRO A 26 -17.70 -15.25 -1.01
C PRO A 26 -18.37 -14.08 -1.74
N LEU A 27 -17.62 -13.05 -2.12
CA LEU A 27 -18.14 -11.90 -2.88
C LEU A 27 -18.49 -12.32 -4.31
N VAL A 28 -17.60 -13.07 -4.96
CA VAL A 28 -17.83 -13.62 -6.31
C VAL A 28 -19.04 -14.54 -6.31
N TRP A 29 -19.16 -15.41 -5.30
CA TRP A 29 -20.32 -16.28 -5.12
C TRP A 29 -21.62 -15.48 -5.00
N LYS A 30 -21.63 -14.39 -4.22
CA LYS A 30 -22.81 -13.54 -4.07
C LYS A 30 -23.22 -12.86 -5.38
N VAL A 31 -22.27 -12.37 -6.17
CA VAL A 31 -22.55 -11.84 -7.51
C VAL A 31 -23.13 -12.92 -8.42
N ALA A 32 -22.55 -14.13 -8.42
CA ALA A 32 -23.03 -15.24 -9.23
C ALA A 32 -24.45 -15.67 -8.83
N GLN A 33 -24.74 -15.72 -7.52
CA GLN A 33 -26.07 -15.98 -6.99
C GLN A 33 -27.08 -14.94 -7.50
N GLU A 34 -26.80 -13.65 -7.32
CA GLU A 34 -27.70 -12.56 -7.74
C GLU A 34 -27.90 -12.54 -9.26
N TRP A 35 -26.86 -12.84 -10.05
CA TRP A 35 -26.99 -13.01 -11.49
C TRP A 35 -27.97 -14.15 -11.82
N ALA A 36 -27.77 -15.32 -11.23
CA ALA A 36 -28.62 -16.49 -11.47
C ALA A 36 -30.09 -16.21 -11.12
N GLU A 37 -30.34 -15.50 -10.02
CA GLU A 37 -31.69 -15.12 -9.57
C GLU A 37 -32.34 -14.05 -10.47
N GLN A 38 -31.57 -13.10 -10.99
CA GLN A 38 -32.10 -11.99 -11.82
C GLN A 38 -32.20 -12.34 -13.31
N GLY A 39 -31.57 -13.44 -13.76
CA GLY A 39 -31.52 -13.82 -15.17
C GLY A 39 -30.68 -12.88 -16.05
N GLY A 40 -29.85 -12.02 -15.44
CA GLY A 40 -29.05 -11.00 -16.11
C GLY A 40 -27.96 -10.43 -15.21
N ALA A 41 -27.06 -9.62 -15.77
CA ALA A 41 -25.96 -9.04 -14.99
C ALA A 41 -26.49 -8.17 -13.84
N PRO A 42 -26.08 -8.41 -12.58
CA PRO A 42 -26.66 -7.74 -11.43
C PRO A 42 -26.00 -6.37 -11.22
N LEU A 43 -26.25 -5.43 -12.15
CA LEU A 43 -25.59 -4.12 -12.18
C LEU A 43 -25.84 -3.27 -10.93
N GLY A 44 -26.93 -3.52 -10.20
CA GLY A 44 -27.23 -2.88 -8.91
C GLY A 44 -26.58 -3.56 -7.70
N SER A 45 -25.87 -4.68 -7.89
CA SER A 45 -25.33 -5.50 -6.79
C SER A 45 -24.22 -4.79 -6.04
N ARG A 46 -24.39 -4.65 -4.73
CA ARG A 46 -23.35 -4.12 -3.81
C ARG A 46 -22.05 -4.93 -3.91
N TRP A 47 -22.17 -6.24 -4.11
CA TRP A 47 -21.04 -7.17 -4.26
C TRP A 47 -20.29 -6.94 -5.56
N LEU A 48 -21.03 -6.74 -6.65
CA LEU A 48 -20.44 -6.42 -7.95
C LEU A 48 -19.71 -5.09 -7.87
N HIS A 49 -20.31 -4.07 -7.23
CA HIS A 49 -19.65 -2.77 -7.03
C HIS A 49 -18.34 -2.90 -6.24
N LEU A 50 -18.29 -3.69 -5.16
CA LEU A 50 -17.05 -3.94 -4.42
C LEU A 50 -15.97 -4.60 -5.28
N LEU A 51 -16.33 -5.60 -6.10
CA LEU A 51 -15.39 -6.25 -7.02
C LEU A 51 -14.93 -5.31 -8.15
N LEU A 52 -15.82 -4.45 -8.66
CA LEU A 52 -15.49 -3.43 -9.65
C LEU A 52 -14.55 -2.39 -9.06
N LEU A 53 -14.77 -1.93 -7.82
CA LEU A 53 -13.89 -1.01 -7.11
C LEU A 53 -12.52 -1.64 -6.85
N PHE A 54 -12.46 -2.90 -6.39
CA PHE A 54 -11.21 -3.65 -6.24
C PHE A 54 -10.43 -3.70 -7.56
N SER A 55 -11.11 -4.04 -8.65
CA SER A 55 -10.51 -4.14 -9.98
C SER A 55 -10.05 -2.78 -10.51
N ALA A 56 -10.89 -1.74 -10.39
CA ALA A 56 -10.57 -0.38 -10.81
C ALA A 56 -9.34 0.16 -10.05
N ARG A 57 -9.27 -0.06 -8.74
CA ARG A 57 -8.10 0.30 -7.92
C ARG A 57 -6.84 -0.44 -8.40
N GLY A 58 -6.93 -1.75 -8.61
CA GLY A 58 -5.80 -2.54 -9.13
C GLY A 58 -5.32 -2.04 -10.49
N LEU A 59 -6.24 -1.70 -11.39
CA LEU A 59 -5.94 -1.09 -12.70
C LEU A 59 -5.29 0.28 -12.56
N THR A 60 -5.73 1.13 -11.63
CA THR A 60 -5.09 2.41 -11.34
C THR A 60 -3.63 2.21 -10.93
N TYR A 61 -3.35 1.31 -9.98
CA TYR A 61 -1.97 0.99 -9.57
C TYR A 61 -1.14 0.47 -10.75
N GLN A 62 -1.70 -0.43 -11.55
CA GLN A 62 -1.02 -0.97 -12.72
C GLN A 62 -0.73 0.11 -13.77
N PHE A 63 -1.69 1.00 -14.03
CA PHE A 63 -1.54 2.11 -14.96
C PHE A 63 -0.41 3.04 -14.53
N TRP A 64 -0.39 3.43 -13.25
CA TRP A 64 0.68 4.27 -12.70
C TRP A 64 2.03 3.57 -12.72
N PHE A 65 2.07 2.29 -12.37
CA PHE A 65 3.30 1.51 -12.45
C PHE A 65 3.85 1.49 -13.88
N SER A 66 2.99 1.21 -14.88
CA SER A 66 3.37 1.24 -16.28
C SER A 66 3.85 2.64 -16.70
N TYR A 67 3.11 3.70 -16.36
CA TYR A 67 3.50 5.08 -16.65
C TYR A 67 4.84 5.47 -16.03
N SER A 68 5.08 5.12 -14.75
CA SER A 68 6.37 5.36 -14.07
C SER A 68 7.54 4.65 -14.77
N ASN A 69 7.28 3.49 -15.36
CA ASN A 69 8.27 2.70 -16.09
C ASN A 69 8.41 3.07 -17.58
N MET A 70 7.55 3.92 -18.14
CA MET A 70 7.71 4.51 -19.47
C MET A 70 8.86 5.52 -19.49
N LEU A 71 10.08 4.99 -19.62
CA LEU A 71 11.33 5.76 -19.60
C LEU A 71 11.34 6.93 -20.59
N PHE A 72 10.72 6.78 -21.75
CA PHE A 72 10.61 7.86 -22.73
C PHE A 72 9.84 9.09 -22.19
N LEU A 73 8.90 8.91 -21.26
CA LEU A 73 8.16 10.00 -20.59
C LEU A 73 8.83 10.45 -19.29
N THR A 74 9.35 9.50 -18.51
CA THR A 74 9.71 9.76 -17.11
C THR A 74 11.21 9.89 -16.86
N ARG A 75 12.09 9.57 -17.82
CA ARG A 75 13.56 9.52 -17.61
C ARG A 75 14.14 10.80 -16.98
N ARG A 76 13.71 11.98 -17.40
CA ARG A 76 14.19 13.27 -16.85
C ARG A 76 13.61 13.62 -15.48
N ARG A 77 12.59 12.90 -15.02
CA ARG A 77 11.86 13.13 -13.75
C ARG A 77 12.24 12.12 -12.67
N ARG A 78 13.11 11.15 -12.96
CA ARG A 78 13.54 10.14 -11.99
C ARG A 78 14.46 10.75 -10.93
N VAL A 79 14.16 10.45 -9.67
CA VAL A 79 14.95 10.88 -8.51
C VAL A 79 16.23 10.07 -8.39
N VAL A 80 16.12 8.76 -8.64
CA VAL A 80 17.24 7.81 -8.69
C VAL A 80 17.37 7.34 -10.14
N PRO A 81 18.54 7.52 -10.77
CA PRO A 81 18.77 7.07 -12.15
C PRO A 81 18.67 5.55 -12.31
N ASP A 82 19.05 4.82 -11.25
CA ASP A 82 18.98 3.37 -11.20
C ASP A 82 17.53 2.88 -11.34
N GLY A 83 17.36 1.74 -12.02
CA GLY A 83 16.08 1.08 -12.14
C GLY A 83 15.68 0.34 -10.87
N VAL A 84 14.52 -0.31 -10.93
CA VAL A 84 14.05 -1.24 -9.90
C VAL A 84 14.91 -2.49 -9.93
N ASP A 85 15.44 -2.90 -8.79
CA ASP A 85 16.15 -4.17 -8.66
C ASP A 85 15.20 -5.32 -8.30
N PHE A 86 15.65 -6.56 -8.48
CA PHE A 86 14.84 -7.74 -8.16
C PHE A 86 14.44 -7.80 -6.69
N ARG A 87 15.29 -7.29 -5.80
CA ARG A 87 15.02 -7.27 -4.36
C ARG A 87 13.84 -6.36 -4.04
N GLN A 88 13.75 -5.21 -4.67
CA GLN A 88 12.63 -4.30 -4.54
C GLN A 88 11.35 -4.92 -5.11
N VAL A 89 11.42 -5.61 -6.25
CA VAL A 89 10.29 -6.36 -6.80
C VAL A 89 9.80 -7.41 -5.80
N ASP A 90 10.71 -8.17 -5.18
CA ASP A 90 10.35 -9.16 -4.17
C ASP A 90 9.69 -8.53 -2.95
N HIS A 91 10.20 -7.37 -2.50
CA HIS A 91 9.61 -6.62 -1.38
C HIS A 91 8.22 -6.05 -1.69
N GLU A 92 7.95 -5.72 -2.96
CA GLU A 92 6.68 -5.16 -3.44
C GLU A 92 5.70 -6.21 -3.97
N TRP A 93 6.08 -7.49 -3.98
CA TRP A 93 5.30 -8.58 -4.59
C TRP A 93 3.84 -8.62 -4.11
N ASP A 94 3.61 -8.34 -2.83
CA ASP A 94 2.32 -8.37 -2.17
C ASP A 94 1.68 -6.97 -1.98
N TRP A 95 1.94 -6.04 -2.91
CA TRP A 95 1.37 -4.67 -2.91
C TRP A 95 -0.16 -4.64 -2.83
N ASP A 96 -0.82 -5.65 -3.38
CA ASP A 96 -2.27 -5.81 -3.52
C ASP A 96 -2.96 -6.32 -2.24
N ASN A 97 -2.21 -6.75 -1.21
CA ASN A 97 -2.81 -7.16 0.07
C ASN A 97 -3.68 -6.06 0.68
N PHE A 98 -3.31 -4.79 0.48
CA PHE A 98 -4.11 -3.67 0.95
C PHE A 98 -5.45 -3.56 0.21
N LEU A 99 -5.50 -3.89 -1.08
CA LEU A 99 -6.75 -3.91 -1.84
C LEU A 99 -7.68 -5.02 -1.35
N VAL A 100 -7.13 -6.20 -1.05
CA VAL A 100 -7.88 -7.31 -0.46
C VAL A 100 -8.45 -6.89 0.89
N LEU A 101 -7.63 -6.28 1.76
CA LEU A 101 -8.08 -5.78 3.06
C LEU A 101 -9.21 -4.76 2.94
N GLN A 102 -9.05 -3.73 2.10
CA GLN A 102 -10.08 -2.71 1.90
C GLN A 102 -11.38 -3.31 1.37
N THR A 103 -11.30 -4.30 0.50
CA THR A 103 -12.47 -5.00 -0.04
C THR A 103 -13.18 -5.82 1.03
N LEU A 104 -12.44 -6.51 1.89
CA LEU A 104 -13.00 -7.26 3.02
C LEU A 104 -13.64 -6.33 4.06
N ILE A 105 -13.03 -5.18 4.36
CA ILE A 105 -13.64 -4.14 5.21
C ILE A 105 -14.91 -3.61 4.55
N GLY A 106 -14.89 -3.30 3.25
CA GLY A 106 -16.07 -2.88 2.49
C GLY A 106 -17.19 -3.92 2.55
N ALA A 107 -16.87 -5.20 2.36
CA ALA A 107 -17.83 -6.29 2.47
C ALA A 107 -18.42 -6.41 3.89
N ALA A 108 -17.58 -6.24 4.93
CA ALA A 108 -18.02 -6.26 6.32
C ALA A 108 -18.92 -5.06 6.66
N LEU A 109 -18.64 -3.88 6.13
CA LEU A 109 -19.49 -2.68 6.31
C LEU A 109 -20.83 -2.85 5.59
N VAL A 110 -20.82 -3.42 4.40
CA VAL A 110 -22.01 -3.65 3.59
C VAL A 110 -22.90 -4.77 4.17
N ASN A 111 -22.32 -5.78 4.84
CA ASN A 111 -23.06 -6.85 5.55
C ASN A 111 -23.29 -6.59 7.05
N GLY A 112 -22.64 -5.58 7.62
CA GLY A 112 -22.57 -5.41 9.06
C GLY A 112 -23.91 -4.96 9.66
N PRO A 113 -24.15 -5.26 10.95
CA PRO A 113 -25.34 -4.77 11.66
C PRO A 113 -25.26 -3.28 11.99
N LEU A 114 -24.14 -2.60 11.67
CA LEU A 114 -23.97 -1.18 11.88
C LEU A 114 -24.68 -0.46 10.72
N PRO A 115 -25.87 0.15 10.95
CA PRO A 115 -26.50 0.94 9.90
C PRO A 115 -25.58 2.14 9.67
N LEU A 116 -24.91 2.18 8.52
CA LEU A 116 -24.32 3.41 8.02
C LEU A 116 -25.45 4.15 7.29
N PRO A 117 -26.11 5.11 7.96
CA PRO A 117 -27.32 5.73 7.41
C PRO A 117 -26.94 6.43 6.10
N GLY A 118 -27.66 6.15 5.03
CA GLY A 118 -27.47 6.80 3.73
C GLY A 118 -26.58 6.07 2.72
N LEU A 119 -26.02 4.89 3.04
CA LEU A 119 -25.38 4.05 2.00
C LEU A 119 -26.40 3.45 1.02
N GLU A 120 -27.66 3.28 1.44
CA GLU A 120 -28.72 2.66 0.63
C GLU A 120 -29.19 3.54 -0.54
N ASP A 121 -29.02 4.86 -0.44
CA ASP A 121 -29.43 5.85 -1.45
C ASP A 121 -28.27 6.40 -2.30
N LEU A 122 -27.05 5.85 -2.16
CA LEU A 122 -25.90 6.31 -2.94
C LEU A 122 -26.04 5.90 -4.40
N ARG A 123 -26.59 6.80 -5.21
CA ARG A 123 -26.53 6.70 -6.67
C ARG A 123 -25.08 6.81 -7.11
N VAL A 124 -24.68 5.93 -8.03
CA VAL A 124 -23.29 5.81 -8.54
C VAL A 124 -22.70 7.14 -9.05
N TRP A 125 -23.55 8.10 -9.45
CA TRP A 125 -23.16 9.41 -9.99
C TRP A 125 -23.89 10.59 -9.34
N ASP A 126 -24.09 10.55 -8.02
CA ASP A 126 -24.60 11.74 -7.30
C ASP A 126 -23.46 12.73 -6.98
N PRO A 127 -23.48 13.98 -7.48
CA PRO A 127 -22.49 15.00 -7.11
C PRO A 127 -22.46 15.28 -5.60
N ARG A 128 -23.54 15.03 -4.86
CA ARG A 128 -23.54 15.11 -3.39
C ARG A 128 -22.65 14.03 -2.79
N GLY A 129 -22.72 12.81 -3.33
CA GLY A 129 -21.85 11.71 -2.96
C GLY A 129 -20.38 12.02 -3.22
N LEU A 130 -20.07 12.66 -4.35
CA LEU A 130 -18.71 13.15 -4.65
C LEU A 130 -18.26 14.23 -3.64
N GLY A 131 -19.15 15.17 -3.28
CA GLY A 131 -18.85 16.18 -2.27
C GLY A 131 -18.58 15.58 -0.89
N ILE A 132 -19.38 14.60 -0.47
CA ILE A 132 -19.19 13.86 0.80
C ILE A 132 -17.88 13.07 0.75
N ALA A 133 -17.59 12.36 -0.34
CA ALA A 133 -16.35 11.61 -0.51
C ALA A 133 -15.12 12.54 -0.43
N LEU A 134 -15.17 13.70 -1.08
CA LEU A 134 -14.11 14.70 -1.02
C LEU A 134 -13.95 15.26 0.41
N LEU A 135 -15.05 15.56 1.09
CA LEU A 135 -15.01 16.04 2.47
C LEU A 135 -14.43 14.98 3.42
N LEU A 136 -14.83 13.71 3.28
CA LEU A 136 -14.25 12.60 4.06
C LEU A 136 -12.77 12.40 3.73
N HIS A 137 -12.38 12.57 2.46
CA HIS A 137 -10.99 12.47 2.05
C HIS A 137 -10.12 13.56 2.71
N VAL A 138 -10.47 14.83 2.48
CA VAL A 138 -9.68 15.97 2.96
C VAL A 138 -9.84 16.18 4.46
N GLY A 139 -11.05 16.04 5.00
CA GLY A 139 -11.37 16.33 6.39
C GLY A 139 -11.03 15.22 7.37
N LEU A 140 -11.02 13.96 6.93
CA LEU A 140 -10.76 12.81 7.81
C LEU A 140 -9.55 12.00 7.36
N SER A 141 -9.54 11.52 6.12
CA SER A 141 -8.49 10.61 5.64
C SER A 141 -7.11 11.25 5.68
N GLU A 142 -6.96 12.48 5.18
CA GLU A 142 -5.68 13.20 5.16
C GLU A 142 -5.10 13.47 6.56
N PRO A 143 -5.85 14.06 7.52
CA PRO A 143 -5.36 14.22 8.89
C PRO A 143 -4.98 12.89 9.53
N VAL A 144 -5.84 11.88 9.45
CA VAL A 144 -5.57 10.55 10.04
C VAL A 144 -4.29 9.96 9.45
N PHE A 145 -4.13 10.02 8.14
CA PHE A 145 -2.91 9.58 7.47
C PHE A 145 -1.67 10.35 7.95
N TYR A 146 -1.77 11.67 8.05
CA TYR A 146 -0.66 12.51 8.53
C TYR A 146 -0.24 12.13 9.96
N TRP A 147 -1.19 12.00 10.88
CA TRP A 147 -0.90 11.63 12.27
C TRP A 147 -0.34 10.22 12.38
N ALA A 148 -0.91 9.25 11.66
CA ALA A 148 -0.43 7.88 11.64
C ALA A 148 0.99 7.78 11.07
N HIS A 149 1.24 8.42 9.92
CA HIS A 149 2.56 8.47 9.33
C HIS A 149 3.57 9.16 10.26
N ARG A 150 3.20 10.28 10.89
CA ARG A 150 4.04 10.96 11.89
C ARG A 150 4.38 10.04 13.07
N ALA A 151 3.42 9.26 13.56
CA ALA A 151 3.65 8.29 14.64
C ALA A 151 4.61 7.17 14.21
N LEU A 152 4.48 6.68 12.96
CA LEU A 152 5.39 5.67 12.39
C LEU A 152 6.85 6.15 12.27
N HIS A 153 7.10 7.47 12.26
CA HIS A 153 8.45 8.03 12.33
C HIS A 153 9.05 8.06 13.75
N GLY A 154 8.25 7.79 14.79
CA GLY A 154 8.71 7.69 16.17
C GLY A 154 9.24 6.29 16.54
N ALA A 155 10.14 6.20 17.52
CA ALA A 155 10.54 4.92 18.10
C ALA A 155 9.45 4.39 19.05
N PRO A 156 9.20 3.06 19.13
CA PRO A 156 9.86 1.98 18.38
C PRO A 156 9.24 1.69 17.00
N LEU A 157 8.15 2.36 16.64
CA LEU A 157 7.36 2.08 15.42
C LEU A 157 8.17 2.22 14.13
N PHE A 158 9.13 3.15 14.10
CA PHE A 158 9.99 3.35 12.94
C PHE A 158 10.77 2.07 12.59
N GLY A 159 11.46 1.48 13.56
CA GLY A 159 12.27 0.27 13.31
C GLY A 159 11.42 -0.94 12.94
N GLN A 160 10.23 -1.05 13.54
CA GLN A 160 9.36 -2.21 13.38
C GLN A 160 8.53 -2.17 12.09
N TYR A 161 8.02 -0.99 11.70
CA TYR A 161 6.99 -0.87 10.66
C TYR A 161 7.30 0.18 9.58
N HIS A 162 8.34 1.02 9.71
CA HIS A 162 8.55 2.12 8.76
C HIS A 162 9.94 2.15 8.11
N ALA A 163 10.94 1.53 8.73
CA ALA A 163 12.31 1.51 8.23
C ALA A 163 12.42 0.88 6.84
N GLY A 164 11.63 -0.17 6.57
CA GLY A 164 11.58 -0.83 5.25
C GLY A 164 11.20 0.13 4.13
N HIS A 165 10.16 0.95 4.34
CA HIS A 165 9.74 1.98 3.37
C HIS A 165 10.86 3.00 3.08
N HIS A 166 11.65 3.39 4.09
CA HIS A 166 12.79 4.32 3.91
C HIS A 166 14.04 3.67 3.32
N SER A 167 14.11 2.33 3.33
CA SER A 167 15.25 1.60 2.76
C SER A 167 15.19 1.52 1.22
N THR A 168 14.01 1.76 0.64
CA THR A 168 13.79 1.67 -0.82
C THR A 168 14.25 2.95 -1.53
N PRO A 169 15.24 2.88 -2.43
CA PRO A 169 15.78 4.06 -3.10
C PRO A 169 14.90 4.54 -4.26
N VAL A 170 14.24 3.62 -4.97
CA VAL A 170 13.40 3.93 -6.13
C VAL A 170 11.95 4.06 -5.67
N THR A 171 11.41 5.28 -5.74
CA THR A 171 10.01 5.54 -5.40
C THR A 171 9.11 5.16 -6.56
N GLN A 172 8.39 4.04 -6.43
CA GLN A 172 7.37 3.60 -7.37
C GLN A 172 5.96 3.74 -6.77
N PRO A 173 4.90 3.73 -7.59
CA PRO A 173 3.53 3.72 -7.08
C PRO A 173 3.26 2.57 -6.10
N LEU A 174 3.87 1.41 -6.33
CA LEU A 174 3.78 0.23 -5.47
C LEU A 174 4.60 0.36 -4.17
N THR A 175 5.69 1.12 -4.17
CA THR A 175 6.48 1.43 -2.96
C THR A 175 5.66 2.23 -1.93
N GLY A 176 4.66 2.98 -2.40
CA GLY A 176 3.81 3.86 -1.60
C GLY A 176 2.70 3.16 -0.83
N THR A 177 2.40 1.88 -1.09
CA THR A 177 1.42 1.14 -0.27
C THR A 177 1.99 0.87 1.11
N TYR A 178 1.71 1.79 2.04
CA TYR A 178 2.26 1.91 3.40
C TYR A 178 2.16 0.64 4.26
N VAL A 179 1.33 -0.33 3.91
CA VAL A 179 1.08 -1.52 4.73
C VAL A 179 1.97 -2.71 4.34
N THR A 180 2.37 -2.84 3.07
CA THR A 180 3.23 -3.96 2.63
C THR A 180 4.62 -3.92 3.29
N TYR A 181 5.13 -2.71 3.56
CA TYR A 181 6.43 -2.51 4.23
C TYR A 181 6.38 -2.48 5.76
N ALA A 182 5.21 -2.19 6.34
CA ALA A 182 5.00 -2.33 7.78
C ALA A 182 5.13 -3.78 8.23
N VAL A 183 4.74 -4.69 7.35
CA VAL A 183 4.83 -6.12 7.56
C VAL A 183 6.28 -6.62 7.45
N ARG A 184 7.00 -6.27 6.38
CA ARG A 184 8.32 -6.88 6.11
C ARG A 184 9.53 -6.24 6.78
N GLY A 185 9.34 -5.18 7.57
CA GLY A 185 10.42 -4.46 8.25
C GLY A 185 11.19 -5.30 9.28
N SER A 186 10.54 -6.32 9.87
CA SER A 186 11.13 -7.20 10.88
C SER A 186 12.16 -8.19 10.30
N GLU A 187 11.92 -8.73 9.10
CA GLU A 187 12.82 -9.70 8.45
C GLU A 187 14.12 -9.04 7.97
N ALA A 188 14.05 -7.82 7.44
CA ALA A 188 15.21 -7.10 6.90
C ALA A 188 16.24 -6.74 7.98
N TRP A 189 15.79 -6.35 9.19
CA TRP A 189 16.68 -6.10 10.33
C TRP A 189 17.29 -7.39 10.90
N LEU A 190 16.53 -8.49 10.93
CA LEU A 190 17.03 -9.79 11.42
C LEU A 190 18.05 -10.42 10.45
N GLN A 191 17.90 -10.24 9.14
CA GLN A 191 18.89 -10.68 8.16
C GLN A 191 20.17 -9.82 8.17
N ALA A 192 20.06 -8.51 8.40
CA ALA A 192 21.22 -7.63 8.54
C ALA A 192 22.09 -7.96 9.76
N GLY A 193 21.50 -8.53 10.82
CA GLY A 193 22.22 -8.95 12.03
C GLY A 193 22.78 -10.38 12.00
N SER A 194 22.46 -11.21 11.00
CA SER A 194 22.78 -12.65 10.97
C SER A 194 23.80 -13.05 9.89
N GLN A 195 24.29 -12.13 9.07
CA GLN A 195 25.44 -12.39 8.19
C GLN A 195 26.74 -12.38 9.00
N PRO A 196 27.48 -13.50 9.12
CA PRO A 196 28.82 -13.47 9.67
C PRO A 196 29.70 -12.69 8.70
N GLN A 197 30.19 -11.53 9.13
CA GLN A 197 31.20 -10.79 8.38
C GLN A 197 32.43 -11.69 8.20
N SER A 198 32.60 -12.26 7.01
CA SER A 198 33.87 -12.88 6.63
C SER A 198 34.93 -11.80 6.65
N ARG A 199 35.77 -11.89 7.67
CA ARG A 199 36.86 -10.99 7.99
C ARG A 199 38.03 -11.25 7.05
N ALA A 200 37.93 -10.86 5.79
CA ALA A 200 39.04 -10.64 4.86
C ALA A 200 38.49 -9.94 3.60
N GLU A 201 39.20 -8.94 3.10
CA GLU A 201 38.85 -8.13 1.91
C GLU A 201 37.77 -7.05 2.04
N LEU A 202 37.78 -6.24 3.10
CA LEU A 202 37.34 -4.84 2.97
C LEU A 202 38.27 -3.94 3.78
N ARG A 203 39.26 -3.37 3.11
CA ARG A 203 39.98 -2.18 3.59
C ARG A 203 38.93 -1.07 3.74
N PRO A 204 38.74 -0.47 4.92
CA PRO A 204 37.71 0.53 5.10
C PRO A 204 38.19 1.84 4.47
N THR A 205 37.76 2.14 3.25
CA THR A 205 37.55 3.55 2.90
C THR A 205 36.36 4.03 3.72
N GLN A 206 36.69 4.61 4.88
CA GLN A 206 35.80 5.44 5.69
C GLN A 206 34.84 6.23 4.77
N PRO A 207 33.51 6.05 4.85
CA PRO A 207 32.60 6.99 4.22
C PRO A 207 32.74 8.30 4.99
N ASN A 208 33.38 9.27 4.35
CA ASN A 208 33.49 10.63 4.82
C ASN A 208 32.13 11.09 5.39
N GLN A 209 32.07 11.33 6.70
CA GLN A 209 30.89 11.77 7.45
C GLN A 209 30.51 13.24 7.13
N THR A 210 30.56 13.60 5.84
CA THR A 210 30.21 14.93 5.34
C THR A 210 29.27 14.81 4.14
N ALA A 211 28.22 14.00 4.27
CA ALA A 211 27.02 14.24 3.47
C ALA A 211 26.37 15.52 4.03
N PRO A 212 26.29 16.64 3.28
CA PRO A 212 25.74 17.88 3.81
C PRO A 212 24.31 17.61 4.26
N VAL A 213 23.97 18.05 5.47
CA VAL A 213 22.64 17.96 6.11
C VAL A 213 21.49 18.30 5.13
N ALA A 214 21.76 19.17 4.15
CA ALA A 214 20.88 19.52 3.04
C ALA A 214 20.43 18.34 2.16
N LYS A 215 21.30 17.38 1.83
CA LYS A 215 20.95 16.21 1.00
C LYS A 215 20.01 15.25 1.75
N LYS A 216 20.21 15.10 3.07
CA LYS A 216 19.36 14.26 3.93
C LYS A 216 17.97 14.89 4.10
N LYS A 217 17.91 16.21 4.32
CA LYS A 217 16.66 17.00 4.36
C LYS A 217 15.89 16.96 3.02
N LYS A 218 16.61 17.04 1.89
CA LYS A 218 16.02 16.98 0.54
C LYS A 218 15.43 15.61 0.21
N ARG A 219 16.09 14.51 0.61
CA ARG A 219 15.54 13.15 0.48
C ARG A 219 14.27 12.98 1.34
N GLN A 220 14.28 13.45 2.57
CA GLN A 220 13.10 13.40 3.46
C GLN A 220 11.92 14.23 2.94
N SER A 221 12.16 15.44 2.40
CA SER A 221 11.07 16.27 1.87
C SER A 221 10.49 15.74 0.55
N MET A 222 11.28 15.02 -0.25
CA MET A 222 10.80 14.36 -1.47
C MET A 222 9.96 13.12 -1.19
N CYS A 223 10.31 12.31 -0.18
CA CYS A 223 9.46 11.20 0.27
C CYS A 223 8.11 11.70 0.81
N ALA A 224 8.10 12.80 1.57
CA ALA A 224 6.87 13.45 2.00
C ALA A 224 6.02 13.90 0.79
N ARG A 225 6.62 14.43 -0.28
CA ARG A 225 5.89 14.82 -1.50
C ARG A 225 5.37 13.64 -2.33
N ALA A 226 6.10 12.53 -2.40
CA ALA A 226 5.64 11.31 -3.08
C ALA A 226 4.47 10.65 -2.32
N ALA A 227 4.47 10.77 -1.00
CA ALA A 227 3.37 10.39 -0.13
C ALA A 227 2.12 11.28 -0.24
N TRP A 228 2.31 12.52 -0.70
CA TRP A 228 1.30 13.59 -0.83
C TRP A 228 0.68 13.69 -2.23
N SER A 229 0.85 12.67 -3.08
CA SER A 229 0.18 12.68 -4.38
C SER A 229 -1.32 12.45 -4.15
N PRO A 230 -2.23 13.36 -4.56
CA PRO A 230 -3.69 13.19 -4.45
C PRO A 230 -4.24 12.03 -5.31
N VAL A 231 -3.34 11.28 -5.93
CA VAL A 231 -3.55 10.24 -6.94
C VAL A 231 -3.84 8.87 -6.32
N PHE A 232 -3.70 8.71 -4.99
CA PHE A 232 -3.87 7.42 -4.31
C PHE A 232 -5.32 7.03 -3.99
N PHE A 233 -6.32 7.87 -4.28
CA PHE A 233 -7.70 7.61 -3.83
C PHE A 233 -8.83 7.74 -4.86
N LEU A 234 -8.50 7.95 -6.15
CA LEU A 234 -9.39 7.60 -7.25
C LEU A 234 -9.12 6.15 -7.69
#